data_AF-A0A958JE62-F1
#
_entry.id   AF-A0A958JE62-F1
#
_cell.length_a   1.000
_cell.length_b   1.000
_cell.length_c   1.000
_cell.angle_alpha   90.00
_cell.angle_beta   90.00
_cell.angle_gamma   90.00
#
_symmetry.space_group_name_H-M   'P 1'
#
loop_
_entity.id
_entity.type
_entity.pdbx_description
1 polymer ?
#
loop_
_entity_poly.entity_id
_entity_poly.type
_entity_poly.pdbx_seq_one_letter_code
_entity_poly.pdbx_strand_id
1 'polypeptide(L)'
;MENRDFAYHEQCIQEEGITLVEVLVSIVLIVIMAIAGISNLVVALRTSKLTEVNHAATSLAISKVEQLASIDVLDLDAGDGGTENSVTWSDFTFTFTRVTTVTVNADNSRT
;
A
#
# COMPACT_ATOMS: atom_id res chain seq x y z
N MET A 1 -9.62 -77.82 -22.16
CA MET A 1 -8.39 -77.09 -21.79
C MET A 1 -8.37 -75.86 -22.68
N GLU A 2 -8.92 -74.77 -22.15
CA GLU A 2 -9.17 -73.53 -22.89
C GLU A 2 -8.06 -72.55 -22.52
N ASN A 3 -7.29 -72.16 -23.53
CA ASN A 3 -6.14 -71.28 -23.41
C ASN A 3 -6.61 -69.91 -22.90
N ARG A 4 -6.13 -69.53 -21.72
CA ARG A 4 -6.21 -68.17 -21.22
C ARG A 4 -5.18 -67.35 -21.96
N ASP A 5 -5.57 -66.79 -23.10
CA ASP A 5 -4.79 -65.77 -23.77
C ASP A 5 -4.77 -64.54 -22.88
N PHE A 6 -3.61 -64.37 -22.26
CA PHE A 6 -3.21 -63.20 -21.52
C PHE A 6 -3.37 -61.96 -22.40
N ALA A 7 -4.40 -61.19 -22.13
CA ALA A 7 -4.46 -59.79 -22.52
C ALA A 7 -3.44 -59.00 -21.66
N TYR A 8 -2.15 -59.15 -21.99
CA TYR A 8 -1.17 -58.11 -21.69
C TYR A 8 -1.48 -56.95 -22.62
N HIS A 9 -2.46 -56.11 -22.24
CA HIS A 9 -2.44 -54.75 -22.70
C HIS A 9 -1.17 -54.14 -22.10
N GLU A 10 -0.09 -54.13 -22.89
CA GLU A 10 1.02 -53.22 -22.70
C GLU A 10 0.40 -51.82 -22.57
N GLN A 11 0.24 -51.36 -21.33
CA GLN A 11 0.29 -49.95 -21.05
C GLN A 11 1.69 -49.53 -21.43
N CYS A 12 1.85 -49.17 -22.71
CA CYS A 12 2.97 -48.37 -23.16
C CYS A 12 2.84 -47.06 -22.36
N ILE A 13 3.57 -46.99 -21.24
CA ILE A 13 3.82 -45.74 -20.55
C ILE A 13 4.60 -44.92 -21.58
N GLN A 14 3.87 -44.11 -22.34
CA GLN A 14 4.45 -43.07 -23.16
C GLN A 14 5.11 -42.12 -22.16
N GLU A 15 6.41 -42.27 -21.97
CA GLU A 15 7.23 -41.20 -21.43
C GLU A 15 7.21 -40.08 -22.49
N GLU A 16 6.14 -39.27 -22.48
CA GLU A 16 6.07 -38.04 -23.25
C GLU A 16 7.12 -37.09 -22.66
N GLY A 17 8.32 -37.15 -23.24
CA GLY A 17 9.37 -36.19 -22.97
C GLY A 17 8.90 -34.79 -23.36
N ILE A 18 9.15 -33.82 -22.48
CA ILE A 18 8.89 -32.41 -22.78
C ILE A 18 9.68 -31.99 -24.02
N THR A 19 8.99 -31.41 -24.99
CA THR A 19 9.62 -30.87 -26.19
C THR A 19 10.37 -29.58 -25.87
N LEU A 20 11.44 -29.27 -26.61
CA LEU A 20 12.21 -28.03 -26.44
C LEU A 20 11.32 -26.77 -26.56
N VAL A 21 10.29 -26.85 -27.41
CA VAL A 21 9.32 -25.76 -27.61
C VAL A 21 8.48 -25.55 -26.35
N GLU A 22 8.00 -26.60 -25.70
CA GLU A 22 7.24 -26.50 -24.44
C GLU A 22 8.09 -25.92 -23.30
N VAL A 23 9.39 -26.24 -23.24
CA VAL A 23 10.31 -25.59 -22.28
C VAL A 23 10.40 -24.09 -22.54
N LEU A 24 10.60 -23.69 -23.79
CA LEU A 24 10.72 -22.28 -24.16
C LEU A 24 9.44 -21.51 -23.85
N VAL A 25 8.27 -22.07 -24.17
CA VAL A 25 6.97 -21.46 -23.85
C VAL A 25 6.81 -21.33 -22.33
N SER A 26 7.16 -22.36 -21.57
CA SER A 26 7.07 -22.34 -20.10
C SER A 26 7.95 -21.25 -19.49
N ILE A 27 9.20 -21.10 -19.97
CA ILE A 27 10.12 -20.04 -19.51
C ILE A 27 9.53 -18.66 -19.81
N VAL A 28 9.01 -18.45 -21.02
CA VAL A 28 8.40 -17.16 -21.41
C VAL A 28 7.22 -16.83 -20.50
N LEU A 29 6.35 -17.81 -20.23
CA LEU A 29 5.21 -17.62 -19.33
C LEU A 29 5.65 -17.28 -17.90
N ILE A 30 6.66 -17.98 -17.37
CA ILE A 30 7.23 -17.70 -16.05
C ILE A 30 7.78 -16.26 -15.98
N VAL A 31 8.51 -15.83 -17.01
CA VAL A 31 9.07 -14.48 -17.08
C VAL A 31 7.96 -13.42 -17.10
N ILE A 32 6.92 -13.61 -17.91
CA ILE A 32 5.78 -12.67 -17.97
C ILE A 32 5.07 -12.58 -16.61
N MET A 33 4.81 -13.72 -15.97
CA MET A 33 4.19 -13.76 -14.64
C MET A 33 5.08 -13.10 -13.58
N ALA A 34 6.39 -13.35 -13.62
CA ALA A 34 7.34 -12.76 -12.69
C ALA A 34 7.39 -11.22 -12.83
N ILE A 35 7.42 -10.69 -14.05
CA ILE A 35 7.41 -9.25 -14.30
C ILE A 35 6.14 -8.62 -13.71
N ALA A 36 4.96 -9.22 -13.99
CA ALA A 36 3.70 -8.73 -13.47
C ALA A 36 3.62 -8.79 -11.92
N GLY A 37 4.15 -9.85 -11.32
CA GLY A 37 4.23 -10.00 -9.87
C GLY A 37 5.12 -8.94 -9.22
N ILE A 38 6.31 -8.71 -9.78
CA ILE A 38 7.27 -7.72 -9.28
C ILE A 38 6.67 -6.31 -9.39
N SER A 39 6.03 -5.96 -10.52
CA SER A 39 5.41 -4.63 -10.66
C SER A 39 4.34 -4.37 -9.61
N ASN A 40 3.50 -5.37 -9.32
CA ASN A 40 2.45 -5.25 -8.31
C ASN A 40 3.03 -5.13 -6.90
N LEU A 41 4.09 -5.89 -6.59
CA LEU A 41 4.78 -5.80 -5.31
C LEU A 41 5.38 -4.41 -5.07
N VAL A 42 6.03 -3.84 -6.08
CA VAL A 42 6.61 -2.49 -5.99
C VAL A 42 5.54 -1.45 -5.73
N VAL A 43 4.39 -1.55 -6.40
CA VAL A 43 3.25 -0.65 -6.17
C VAL A 43 2.72 -0.82 -4.75
N ALA A 44 2.51 -2.05 -4.29
CA ALA A 44 2.02 -2.34 -2.94
C ALA A 44 2.93 -1.77 -1.84
N LEU A 45 4.25 -1.94 -1.97
CA LEU A 45 5.23 -1.40 -1.02
C LEU A 45 5.21 0.13 -0.99
N ARG A 46 5.11 0.79 -2.15
CA ARG A 46 4.98 2.25 -2.24
C ARG A 46 3.70 2.74 -1.58
N THR A 47 2.56 2.10 -1.87
CA THR A 47 1.28 2.44 -1.27
C THR A 47 1.32 2.27 0.25
N SER A 48 1.88 1.17 0.75
CA SER A 48 2.02 0.93 2.19
C SER A 48 2.83 2.04 2.88
N LYS A 49 3.96 2.45 2.29
CA LYS A 49 4.77 3.56 2.82
C LYS A 49 4.03 4.89 2.79
N LEU A 50 3.27 5.17 1.72
CA LEU A 50 2.45 6.37 1.66
C LEU A 50 1.32 6.37 2.70
N THR A 51 0.69 5.23 2.95
CA THR A 51 -0.34 5.08 3.99
C THR A 51 0.24 5.34 5.39
N GLU A 52 1.43 4.81 5.67
CA GLU A 52 2.14 5.04 6.93
C GLU A 52 2.45 6.53 7.14
N VAL A 53 3.01 7.19 6.12
CA VAL A 53 3.28 8.65 6.14
C VAL A 53 1.99 9.44 6.32
N ASN A 54 0.91 9.06 5.63
CA ASN A 54 -0.39 9.74 5.72
C ASN A 54 -1.02 9.59 7.11
N HIS A 55 -0.90 8.42 7.73
CA HIS A 55 -1.34 8.20 9.10
C HIS A 55 -0.58 9.12 10.07
N ALA A 56 0.74 9.20 9.96
CA ALA A 56 1.56 10.09 10.78
C ALA A 56 1.19 11.57 10.58
N ALA A 57 1.02 12.00 9.32
CA ALA A 57 0.57 13.36 8.99
C ALA A 57 -0.80 13.67 9.61
N THR A 58 -1.74 12.72 9.53
CA THR A 58 -3.09 12.86 10.08
C THR A 58 -3.05 12.94 11.61
N SER A 59 -2.25 12.10 12.27
CA SER A 59 -2.11 12.14 13.73
C SER A 59 -1.52 13.47 14.21
N LEU A 60 -0.52 13.99 13.50
CA LEU A 60 0.03 15.33 13.75
C LEU A 60 -0.99 16.45 13.53
N ALA A 61 -1.84 16.33 12.51
CA ALA A 61 -2.89 17.29 12.23
C ALA A 61 -3.96 17.26 13.35
N ILE A 62 -4.42 16.08 13.74
CA ILE A 62 -5.37 15.89 14.84
C ILE A 62 -4.81 16.47 16.14
N SER A 63 -3.55 16.19 16.48
CA SER A 63 -2.92 16.75 17.67
C SER A 63 -2.94 18.28 17.69
N LYS A 64 -2.78 18.94 16.54
CA LYS A 64 -2.90 20.41 16.44
C LYS A 64 -4.34 20.88 16.59
N VAL A 65 -5.28 20.16 15.98
CA VAL A 65 -6.71 20.45 16.12
C VAL A 65 -7.14 20.34 17.58
N GLU A 66 -6.71 19.30 18.30
CA GLU A 66 -6.99 19.12 19.73
C GLU A 66 -6.35 20.23 20.57
N GLN A 67 -5.12 20.64 20.25
CA GLN A 67 -4.47 21.78 20.90
C GLN A 67 -5.31 23.05 20.73
N LEU A 68 -5.77 23.37 19.52
CA LEU A 68 -6.58 24.57 19.28
C LEU A 68 -7.98 24.46 19.89
N ALA A 69 -8.59 23.28 19.87
CA ALA A 69 -9.89 23.04 20.48
C ALA A 69 -9.87 23.13 22.01
N SER A 70 -8.69 23.06 22.64
CA SER A 70 -8.53 23.26 24.08
C SER A 70 -8.50 24.72 24.52
N ILE A 71 -8.35 25.66 23.58
CA ILE A 71 -8.37 27.11 23.81
C ILE A 71 -9.84 27.54 23.91
N ASP A 72 -10.15 28.49 24.81
CA ASP A 72 -11.50 29.06 24.87
C ASP A 72 -11.84 29.69 23.51
N VAL A 73 -13.06 29.44 23.06
CA VAL A 73 -13.60 29.99 21.82
C VAL A 73 -13.43 31.50 21.79
N LEU A 74 -13.61 32.22 22.91
CA LEU A 74 -13.47 33.67 22.95
C LEU A 74 -12.03 34.19 22.78
N ASP A 75 -11.04 33.37 23.13
CA ASP A 75 -9.61 33.71 23.04
C ASP A 75 -9.01 33.30 21.70
N LEU A 76 -9.67 32.41 20.94
CA LEU A 76 -9.23 31.95 19.63
C LEU A 76 -9.62 32.97 18.53
N ASP A 77 -8.65 33.39 17.74
CA ASP A 77 -8.80 34.32 16.61
C ASP A 77 -8.09 33.78 15.34
N ALA A 78 -8.36 34.39 14.19
CA ALA A 78 -7.74 34.04 12.91
C ALA A 78 -6.20 34.14 12.93
N GLY A 79 -5.65 34.94 13.86
CA GLY A 79 -4.20 35.06 14.10
C GLY A 79 -3.57 33.81 14.73
N ASP A 80 -4.34 32.89 15.29
CA ASP A 80 -3.85 31.62 15.84
C ASP A 80 -3.60 30.56 14.75
N GLY A 81 -4.05 30.85 13.51
CA GLY A 81 -3.63 30.14 12.32
C GLY A 81 -2.15 30.40 12.01
N GLY A 82 -1.47 29.41 11.42
CA GLY A 82 -0.05 29.52 11.15
C GLY A 82 0.51 28.38 10.32
N THR A 83 1.76 28.55 9.91
CA THR A 83 2.54 27.50 9.25
C THR A 83 3.70 27.10 10.14
N GLU A 84 3.69 25.84 10.57
CA GLU A 84 4.77 25.22 11.32
C GLU A 84 5.64 24.42 10.34
N ASN A 85 6.84 24.94 10.08
CA ASN A 85 7.82 24.26 9.24
C ASN A 85 8.62 23.25 10.08
N SER A 86 8.80 22.05 9.55
CA SER A 86 9.66 21.00 10.11
C SER A 86 9.17 20.34 11.42
N VAL A 87 7.88 19.98 11.48
CA VAL A 87 7.32 19.19 12.59
C VAL A 87 7.77 17.73 12.49
N THR A 88 8.33 17.19 13.57
CA THR A 88 8.84 15.80 13.65
C THR A 88 7.83 14.89 14.33
N TRP A 89 7.76 13.62 13.90
CA TRP A 89 7.09 12.53 14.61
C TRP A 89 8.13 11.55 15.13
N SER A 90 7.96 11.02 16.34
CA SER A 90 8.99 10.23 17.05
C SER A 90 9.52 9.03 16.25
N ASP A 91 8.67 8.46 15.40
CA ASP A 91 8.93 7.19 14.72
C ASP A 91 9.50 7.39 13.30
N PHE A 92 9.63 8.65 12.84
CA PHE A 92 10.04 8.98 11.48
C PHE A 92 11.20 9.96 11.45
N THR A 93 12.15 9.74 10.55
CA THR A 93 13.32 10.62 10.35
C THR A 93 13.04 11.81 9.43
N PHE A 94 11.85 11.90 8.85
CA PHE A 94 11.44 12.99 7.97
C PHE A 94 10.56 13.99 8.72
N THR A 95 10.50 15.21 8.18
CA THR A 95 9.77 16.32 8.80
C THR A 95 8.55 16.71 7.97
N PHE A 96 7.48 17.13 8.63
CA PHE A 96 6.27 17.63 8.00
C PHE A 96 6.24 19.15 7.99
N THR A 97 5.53 19.73 7.02
CA THR A 97 5.05 21.11 7.11
C THR A 97 3.58 21.05 7.47
N ARG A 98 3.19 21.71 8.55
CA ARG A 98 1.80 21.78 9.00
C ARG A 98 1.28 23.18 8.79
N VAL A 99 0.17 23.30 8.07
CA VAL A 99 -0.54 24.56 7.86
C VAL A 99 -1.85 24.45 8.63
N THR A 100 -2.13 25.46 9.44
CA THR A 100 -3.36 25.55 10.22
C THR A 100 -4.04 26.87 9.89
N THR A 101 -5.30 26.79 9.52
CA THR A 101 -6.14 27.95 9.21
C THR A 101 -7.25 27.99 10.25
N VAL A 102 -7.38 29.13 10.92
CA VAL A 102 -8.50 29.42 11.80
C VAL A 102 -9.37 30.46 11.11
N THR A 103 -10.65 30.16 10.94
CA THR A 103 -11.63 31.06 10.34
C THR A 103 -12.66 31.45 11.39
N VAL A 104 -12.88 32.75 11.57
CA VAL A 104 -13.95 33.29 12.43
C VAL A 104 -15.12 33.67 11.53
N ASN A 105 -16.27 33.05 11.73
CA ASN A 105 -17.49 33.29 10.97
C ASN A 105 -18.24 34.52 11.51
N ALA A 106 -19.17 35.06 10.70
CA ALA A 106 -19.96 36.24 11.06
C ALA A 106 -20.90 36.04 12.26
N ASP A 107 -21.20 34.78 12.60
CA ASP A 107 -21.99 34.38 13.78
C ASP A 107 -21.12 34.10 15.02
N ASN A 108 -19.84 34.50 14.99
CA ASN A 108 -18.80 34.20 15.99
C ASN A 108 -18.49 32.69 16.17
N SER A 109 -18.97 31.81 15.30
CA SER A 109 -18.48 30.42 15.23
C SER A 109 -17.08 30.38 14.60
N ARG A 110 -16.32 29.31 14.85
CA ARG A 110 -14.93 29.14 14.39
C ARG A 110 -14.73 27.78 13.72
N THR A 111 -13.93 27.74 12.65
CA THR A 111 -13.59 26.53 11.87
C THR A 111 -12.14 26.51 11.44
#